data_AF-A0A7C2YHE5-F1
#
_entry.id   AF-A0A7C2YHE5-F1
#
_cell.length_a   1.000
_cell.length_b   1.000
_cell.length_c   1.000
_cell.angle_alpha   90.00
_cell.angle_beta   90.00
_cell.angle_gamma   90.00
#
_symmetry.space_group_name_H-M   'P 1'
#
loop_
_entity.id
_entity.type
_entity.pdbx_description
1 polymer ?
#
loop_
_entity_poly.entity_id
_entity_poly.type
_entity_poly.pdbx_seq_one_letter_code
_entity_poly.pdbx_strand_id
1 'polypeptide(L)' 'KLGLADRFGYVSTGGGATLDFLRGKSMPALEPLRAT' A
#
# COMPACT_ATOMS: atom_id res chain seq x y z
N LYS A 1 -18.44 -12.04 5.28
CA LYS A 1 -17.93 -10.95 4.40
C LYS A 1 -19.01 -9.89 4.30
N LEU A 2 -18.71 -8.62 4.57
CA LEU A 2 -19.70 -7.53 4.61
C LEU A 2 -20.15 -7.03 3.23
N GLY A 3 -19.59 -7.55 2.13
CA GLY A 3 -20.02 -7.18 0.76
C GLY A 3 -19.70 -5.74 0.35
N LEU A 4 -18.81 -5.06 1.06
CA LEU A 4 -18.53 -3.63 0.85
C LEU A 4 -17.37 -3.35 -0.11
N ALA A 5 -16.71 -4.37 -0.65
CA ALA A 5 -15.48 -4.19 -1.44
C ALA A 5 -15.69 -3.23 -2.63
N ASP A 6 -16.83 -3.35 -3.32
CA ASP A 6 -17.18 -2.53 -4.49
C ASP A 6 -17.50 -1.06 -4.15
N ARG A 7 -17.59 -0.72 -2.86
CA ARG A 7 -17.81 0.65 -2.38
C ARG A 7 -16.52 1.42 -2.14
N PHE A 8 -15.36 0.79 -2.26
CA PHE A 8 -14.06 1.43 -2.10
C PHE A 8 -13.34 1.50 -3.44
N GLY A 9 -12.73 2.64 -3.77
CA GLY A 9 -11.96 2.80 -5.02
C GLY A 9 -10.64 2.03 -5.03
N TYR A 10 -10.12 1.64 -3.87
CA TYR A 10 -8.90 0.85 -3.73
C TYR A 10 -8.92 0.09 -2.40
N VAL A 11 -8.49 -1.17 -2.42
CA VAL A 11 -8.33 -2.01 -1.23
C VAL A 11 -6.93 -2.61 -1.28
N SER A 12 -6.03 -2.14 -0.41
CA SER A 12 -4.72 -2.77 -0.28
C SER A 12 -4.82 -4.07 0.49
N THR A 13 -4.15 -5.11 0.00
CA THR A 13 -3.90 -6.37 0.72
C THR A 13 -2.56 -6.39 1.44
N GLY A 14 -1.73 -5.35 1.25
CA GLY A 14 -0.36 -5.27 1.76
C GLY A 14 -0.29 -4.81 3.21
N GLY A 15 -0.97 -5.48 4.15
CA GLY A 15 -1.12 -5.12 5.57
C GLY A 15 -0.05 -4.19 6.16
N GLY A 16 1.09 -4.74 6.61
CA GLY A 16 2.17 -3.95 7.22
C GLY A 16 2.89 -3.00 6.25
N ALA A 17 3.12 -3.43 5.01
CA ALA A 17 3.78 -2.61 3.99
C ALA A 17 3.00 -1.33 3.66
N THR A 18 1.67 -1.40 3.65
CA THR A 18 0.78 -0.24 3.44
C THR A 18 0.86 0.72 4.61
N LEU A 19 0.91 0.21 5.84
CA LEU A 19 1.08 1.05 7.02
C LEU A 19 2.44 1.75 7.04
N ASP A 20 3.51 1.06 6.66
CA ASP A 20 4.85 1.65 6.58
C ASP A 20 4.95 2.70 5.46
N PHE A 21 4.32 2.44 4.31
CA PHE A 21 4.19 3.40 3.22
C PHE A 21 3.43 4.67 3.66
N LEU A 22 2.27 4.52 4.32
CA LEU A 22 1.47 5.65 4.83
C LEU A 22 2.18 6.43 5.94
N ARG A 23 3.08 5.79 6.68
CA ARG A 23 3.94 6.44 7.69
C ARG A 23 5.14 7.17 7.06
N GLY A 24 5.32 7.11 5.74
CA GLY A 24 6.44 7.75 5.05
C GLY A 24 7.79 7.11 5.34
N LYS A 25 7.82 5.83 5.75
CA LYS A 25 9.09 5.12 5.97
C LYS A 25 9.81 4.90 4.64
N SER A 26 11.13 4.68 4.71
CA SER A 26 11.89 4.17 3.56
C SER A 26 11.26 2.87 3.09
N MET A 27 11.21 2.71 1.77
CA MET A 27 10.66 1.53 1.10
C MET A 27 11.78 0.88 0.28
N PRO A 28 12.66 0.07 0.90
CA PRO A 28 13.85 -0.45 0.22
C PRO A 28 13.51 -1.26 -1.03
N ALA A 29 12.39 -1.98 -1.02
CA ALA A 29 11.92 -2.74 -2.17
C ALA A 29 11.42 -1.85 -3.33
N LEU A 30 11.05 -0.60 -3.07
CA LEU A 30 10.60 0.37 -4.08
C LEU A 30 11.72 1.32 -4.52
N GLU A 31 12.76 1.51 -3.71
CA GLU A 31 13.88 2.42 -4.00
C GLU A 31 14.57 2.16 -5.35
N PRO A 32 14.88 0.91 -5.74
CA PRO A 32 15.44 0.62 -7.06
C PRO A 32 14.51 1.00 -8.23
N LEU A 33 13.20 1.08 -7.98
CA LEU A 33 12.19 1.44 -8.98
C LEU A 33 11.98 2.96 -9.07
N ARG A 34 12.49 3.74 -8.10
CA ARG A 34 12.41 5.21 -8.10
C ARG A 34 13.45 5.85 -9.03
N ALA A 35 13.81 5.17 -10.12
CA ALA A 35 14.74 5.69 -11.11
C ALA A 35 14.12 6.90 -11.84
N THR A 36 14.67 8.07 -11.55
CA THR A 36 14.62 9.28 -12.39
C THR A 36 15.88 10.08 -12.12
#